data_AF-A0A945ZK24-F1
#
_entry.id   AF-A0A945ZK24-F1
#
_cell.length_a   1.000
_cell.length_b   1.000
_cell.length_c   1.000
_cell.angle_alpha   90.00
_cell.angle_beta   90.00
_cell.angle_gamma   90.00
#
_symmetry.space_group_name_H-M   'P 1'
#
loop_
_entity.id
_entity.type
_entity.pdbx_description
1 polymer ?
#
loop_
_entity_poly.entity_id
_entity_poly.type
_entity_poly.pdbx_seq_one_letter_code
_entity_poly.pdbx_strand_id
1 'polypeptide(L)' 'MLIHVARDPKESFERMLSRFKKLLQRSHKIQIAKEQSRFRKKPTKRYTRQAAIMREYYRAEKKKRQFY' A
#
# COMPACT_ATOMS: atom_id res chain seq x y z
N MET A 1 -10.69 4.95 -12.05
CA MET A 1 -11.68 5.04 -10.95
C MET A 1 -11.14 5.92 -9.84
N LEU A 2 -11.88 6.94 -9.37
CA LEU A 2 -11.56 7.68 -8.13
C LEU A 2 -12.03 6.90 -6.89
N ILE A 3 -11.38 7.10 -5.74
CA ILE A 3 -11.87 6.49 -4.48
C ILE A 3 -12.89 7.46 -3.90
N HIS A 4 -14.13 7.01 -3.82
CA HIS A 4 -15.21 7.77 -3.21
C HIS A 4 -15.71 7.03 -1.98
N VAL A 5 -15.91 7.74 -0.88
CA VAL A 5 -16.48 7.20 0.35
C VAL A 5 -17.54 8.16 0.84
N ALA A 6 -18.79 7.70 0.83
CA ALA A 6 -19.89 8.39 1.48
C ALA A 6 -19.89 8.07 2.98
N ARG A 7 -20.17 9.09 3.79
CA ARG A 7 -20.35 8.95 5.24
C ARG A 7 -21.72 8.35 5.52
N ASP A 8 -21.74 7.30 6.32
CA ASP A 8 -22.99 6.77 6.88
C ASP A 8 -23.43 7.64 8.08
N PRO A 9 -24.69 8.06 8.18
CA PRO A 9 -25.20 8.81 9.34
C PRO A 9 -24.95 8.12 10.69
N LYS A 10 -24.91 6.79 10.72
CA LYS A 10 -24.68 5.98 11.94
C LYS A 10 -23.20 5.80 12.26
N GLU A 11 -22.30 6.29 11.42
CA GLU A 11 -20.85 6.13 11.56
C GLU A 11 -20.19 7.40 12.11
N SER A 12 -19.21 7.21 13.00
CA SER A 12 -18.32 8.29 13.41
C SER A 12 -17.39 8.71 12.27
N PHE A 13 -16.99 9.98 12.25
CA PHE A 13 -16.09 10.49 11.21
C PHE A 13 -14.76 9.71 11.15
N GLU A 14 -14.22 9.28 12.30
CA GLU A 14 -12.99 8.50 12.37
C GLU A 14 -13.10 7.13 11.70
N ARG A 15 -14.23 6.44 11.88
CA ARG A 15 -14.47 5.15 11.23
C ARG A 15 -14.57 5.30 9.71
N MET A 16 -15.23 6.36 9.25
CA MET A 16 -15.30 6.70 7.82
C MET A 16 -13.89 6.98 7.25
N LEU A 17 -13.08 7.78 7.95
CA LEU A 17 -11.69 8.04 7.56
C LEU A 17 -10.85 6.75 7.53
N SER A 18 -11.02 5.85 8.49
CA SER A 18 -10.34 4.56 8.53
C SER A 18 -10.70 3.69 7.31
N ARG A 19 -11.98 3.64 6.94
CA ARG A 19 -12.43 2.97 5.70
C ARG A 19 -11.80 3.59 4.46
N PHE A 20 -11.82 4.92 4.35
CA PHE A 20 -11.17 5.62 3.24
C PHE A 20 -9.68 5.28 3.14
N LYS A 21 -8.95 5.33 4.27
CA LYS A 21 -7.53 4.97 4.32
C LYS A 21 -7.29 3.53 3.87
N LYS A 22 -8.13 2.57 4.29
CA LYS A 22 -8.04 1.16 3.84
C LYS A 22 -8.25 1.02 2.34
N LEU A 23 -9.25 1.70 1.77
CA LEU A 23 -9.49 1.70 0.32
C LEU A 23 -8.32 2.34 -0.45
N LEU A 24 -7.77 3.44 0.08
CA LEU A 24 -6.60 4.11 -0.48
C LEU A 24 -5.37 3.21 -0.49
N GLN A 25 -5.09 2.52 0.62
CA GLN A 25 -3.99 1.56 0.71
C GLN A 25 -4.17 0.38 -0.25
N ARG A 26 -5.37 -0.22 -0.29
CA ARG A 26 -5.70 -1.34 -1.19
C ARG A 26 -5.58 -0.97 -2.67
N SER A 27 -5.85 0.29 -3.02
CA SER A 27 -5.77 0.75 -4.41
C SER A 27 -4.34 0.93 -4.91
N HIS A 28 -3.34 0.96 -4.02
CA HIS A 28 -1.93 1.26 -4.31
C HIS A 28 -1.65 2.56 -5.11
N LYS A 29 -2.64 3.44 -5.27
CA LYS A 29 -2.53 4.63 -6.13
C LYS A 29 -1.43 5.60 -5.72
N ILE A 30 -1.25 5.82 -4.42
CA ILE A 30 -0.18 6.70 -3.92
C ILE A 30 1.19 6.12 -4.28
N GLN A 31 1.35 4.80 -4.14
CA GLN A 31 2.61 4.14 -4.44
C GLN A 31 2.89 4.18 -5.95
N ILE A 32 1.89 3.90 -6.79
CA ILE A 32 1.99 4.00 -8.25
C ILE A 32 2.33 5.43 -8.67
N ALA A 33 1.64 6.44 -8.13
CA ALA A 33 1.91 7.84 -8.44
C ALA A 33 3.34 8.25 -8.03
N LYS A 34 3.83 7.77 -6.88
CA LYS A 34 5.21 8.01 -6.44
C LYS A 34 6.23 7.32 -7.34
N GLU A 35 5.93 6.12 -7.85
CA GLU A 35 6.81 5.41 -8.79
C GLU A 35 6.83 6.08 -10.17
N GLN A 36 5.70 6.62 -10.62
CA GLN A 36 5.54 7.33 -11.89
C GLN A 36 6.02 8.79 -11.85
N SER A 37 6.15 9.38 -10.66
CA SER A 37 6.58 10.78 -10.44
C SER A 37 7.95 11.09 -11.06
N ARG A 38 8.81 10.08 -11.25
CA ARG A 38 10.13 10.25 -11.87
C ARG A 38 10.31 9.22 -12.97
N PHE A 39 11.01 9.63 -14.03
CA PHE A 39 11.39 8.69 -15.08
C PHE A 39 12.28 7.56 -14.50
N ARG A 40 11.93 6.31 -14.82
CA ARG A 40 12.70 5.12 -14.46
C ARG A 40 12.74 4.17 -15.64
N LYS A 41 13.90 3.56 -15.88
CA LYS A 41 14.04 2.47 -16.86
C LYS A 41 13.30 1.23 -16.37
N LYS A 42 12.86 0.37 -17.29
CA LYS A 42 12.22 -0.91 -16.95
C LYS A 42 13.17 -1.74 -16.08
N PRO A 43 12.68 -2.38 -15.00
CA PRO A 43 13.52 -3.18 -14.11
C PRO A 43 14.05 -4.42 -14.82
N THR A 44 15.30 -4.80 -14.52
CA THR A 44 15.90 -6.04 -15.01
C THR A 44 15.40 -7.25 -14.20
N LYS A 45 15.52 -8.47 -14.77
CA LYS A 45 15.18 -9.72 -14.07
C LYS A 45 15.93 -9.88 -12.73
N ARG A 46 17.17 -9.41 -12.66
CA ARG A 46 17.96 -9.42 -11.41
C ARG A 46 17.34 -8.52 -10.35
N TYR A 47 16.98 -7.30 -10.74
CA TYR A 47 16.35 -6.34 -9.84
C TYR A 47 15.00 -6.85 -9.30
N THR A 48 14.15 -7.41 -10.17
CA THR A 48 12.85 -7.95 -9.74
C THR A 48 13.00 -9.12 -8.76
N ARG A 49 13.98 -10.00 -8.98
CA ARG A 49 14.29 -11.12 -8.07
C ARG A 49 14.78 -10.61 -6.71
N GLN A 50 15.74 -9.68 -6.69
CA GLN A 50 16.26 -9.12 -5.44
C GLN A 50 15.17 -8.38 -4.65
N ALA A 51 14.33 -7.61 -5.33
CA ALA A 51 13.18 -6.96 -4.72
C ALA A 51 12.18 -7.97 -4.13
N ALA A 52 11.96 -9.12 -4.79
CA ALA A 52 11.10 -10.18 -4.26
C ALA A 52 11.67 -10.79 -2.97
N ILE A 53 12.97 -11.10 -2.95
CA ILE A 53 13.65 -11.62 -1.75
C ILE A 53 13.51 -10.65 -0.58
N MET A 54 13.78 -9.37 -0.80
CA MET A 54 13.66 -8.35 0.24
C MET A 54 12.22 -8.19 0.74
N ARG A 55 11.20 -8.33 -0.14
CA ARG A 55 9.79 -8.32 0.29
C ARG A 55 9.47 -9.47 1.24
N GLU A 56 9.94 -10.67 0.95
CA GLU A 56 9.75 -11.83 1.84
C GLU A 56 10.49 -11.64 3.16
N TYR A 57 11.72 -11.12 3.13
CA TYR A 57 12.47 -10.76 4.32
C TYR A 57 11.68 -9.82 5.24
N TYR A 58 11.19 -8.70 4.71
CA TYR A 58 10.40 -7.75 5.51
C TYR A 58 9.05 -8.31 5.98
N ARG A 59 8.42 -9.20 5.20
CA ARG A 59 7.20 -9.92 5.63
C ARG A 59 7.49 -10.81 6.84
N ALA A 60 8.61 -11.53 6.82
CA ALA A 60 9.04 -12.37 7.94
C ALA A 60 9.37 -11.54 9.18
N GLU A 61 10.12 -10.44 9.04
CA GLU A 61 10.39 -9.51 10.16
C GLU A 61 9.11 -8.95 10.77
N LYS A 62 8.17 -8.50 9.92
CA LYS A 62 6.88 -7.98 10.39
C LYS A 62 6.08 -9.02 11.15
N LYS A 63 6.08 -10.28 10.70
CA LYS A 63 5.42 -11.39 11.40
C LYS A 63 6.05 -11.63 12.77
N LYS A 64 7.38 -11.56 12.89
CA LYS A 64 8.08 -11.69 14.19
C LYS A 64 7.69 -10.58 15.17
N ARG A 65 7.66 -9.32 14.70
CA ARG A 65 7.28 -8.14 15.50
C ARG A 65 5.79 -8.05 15.83
N GLN A 66 4.94 -8.92 15.28
CA GLN A 66 3.51 -8.88 15.58
C GLN A 66 3.19 -9.46 16.97
N PHE A 67 4.09 -10.28 17.51
CA PHE A 67 3.89 -11.02 18.76
C PHE A 67 4.66 -10.43 19.96
N TYR A 68 5.43 -9.37 19.73
CA TYR A 68 6.17 -8.60 20.73
C TYR A 68 5.75 -7.13 20.61
#